data_AF-A0A4U9J269-F1
#
_entry.id   AF-A0A4U9J269-F1
#
_cell.length_a   1.000
_cell.length_b   1.000
_cell.length_c   1.000
_cell.angle_alpha   90.00
_cell.angle_beta   90.00
_cell.angle_gamma   90.00
#
_symmetry.space_group_name_H-M   'P 1'
#
loop_
_entity.id
_entity.type
_entity.pdbx_description
1 polymer ?
#
loop_
_entity_poly.entity_id
_entity_poly.type
_entity_poly.pdbx_seq_one_letter_code
_entity_poly.pdbx_strand_id
1 'polypeptide(L)' 'MRKQNTFLHLALFITLSVVSIFLTSMTLYAGGEVLFLFFKGIPINFTMGNIFLLCKISLSVGSFVGSVMWIARSLKIKGF' A
#
# COMPACT_ATOMS: atom_id res chain seq x y z
N MET A 1 18.58 -1.14 25.11
CA MET A 1 18.72 -1.80 23.78
C MET A 1 17.41 -2.35 23.20
N ARG A 2 16.42 -2.80 23.98
CA ARG A 2 15.20 -3.47 23.44
C ARG A 2 14.22 -2.55 22.66
N LYS A 3 14.16 -1.24 22.95
CA LYS A 3 13.24 -0.27 22.29
C LYS A 3 13.63 0.11 20.84
N GLN A 4 14.93 0.07 20.49
CA GLN A 4 15.41 0.49 19.17
C GLN A 4 14.99 -0.49 18.07
N ASN A 5 15.02 -1.80 18.36
CA ASN A 5 14.53 -2.84 17.43
C ASN A 5 13.03 -2.70 17.14
N THR A 6 12.25 -2.17 18.07
CA THR A 6 10.80 -2.01 17.93
C THR A 6 10.46 -0.91 16.92
N PHE A 7 11.16 0.23 16.97
CA PHE A 7 10.98 1.31 16.00
C PHE A 7 11.44 0.94 14.58
N LEU A 8 12.55 0.21 14.48
CA LEU A 8 13.05 -0.25 13.17
C LEU A 8 12.10 -1.27 12.54
N HIS A 9 11.57 -2.19 13.35
CA HIS A 9 10.53 -3.14 12.91
C HIS A 9 9.22 -2.44 12.52
N LEU A 10 8.86 -1.33 13.17
CA LEU A 10 7.70 -0.52 12.79
C LEU A 10 7.92 0.13 11.41
N ALA A 11 9.04 0.81 11.23
CA ALA A 11 9.36 1.48 9.98
C ALA A 11 9.38 0.48 8.81
N LEU A 12 9.97 -0.69 9.00
CA LEU A 12 9.95 -1.77 8.01
C LEU A 12 8.54 -2.27 7.72
N PHE A 13 7.70 -2.44 8.75
CA PHE A 13 6.32 -2.89 8.59
C PHE A 13 5.46 -1.89 7.80
N ILE A 14 5.59 -0.60 8.09
CA ILE A 14 4.88 0.46 7.35
C ILE A 14 5.36 0.49 5.89
N THR A 15 6.67 0.46 5.66
CA THR A 15 7.25 0.46 4.30
C THR A 15 6.77 -0.75 3.50
N LEU A 16 6.79 -1.96 4.09
CA LEU A 16 6.27 -3.16 3.43
C LEU A 16 4.77 -3.06 3.13
N SER A 17 3.99 -2.45 4.03
CA SER A 17 2.54 -2.24 3.82
C SER A 17 2.26 -1.25 2.68
N VAL A 18 3.04 -0.18 2.58
CA VAL A 18 2.95 0.78 1.47
C VAL A 18 3.30 0.10 0.14
N VAL A 19 4.41 -0.66 0.11
CA VAL A 19 4.87 -1.35 -1.10
C VAL A 19 3.87 -2.43 -1.55
N SER A 20 3.29 -3.19 -0.61
CA SER A 20 2.32 -4.23 -0.95
C SER A 20 1.02 -3.65 -1.49
N ILE A 21 0.50 -2.57 -0.90
CA ILE A 21 -0.69 -1.88 -1.39
C ILE A 21 -0.41 -1.26 -2.75
N PHE A 22 0.76 -0.66 -2.94
CA PHE A 22 1.17 -0.12 -4.25
C PHE A 22 1.20 -1.20 -5.32
N LEU A 23 1.84 -2.34 -5.04
CA LEU A 23 1.93 -3.44 -6.00
C LEU A 23 0.55 -4.00 -6.35
N THR A 24 -0.32 -4.17 -5.34
CA THR A 24 -1.70 -4.64 -5.53
C THR A 24 -2.54 -3.65 -6.34
N SER A 25 -2.35 -2.35 -6.10
CA SER A 25 -3.02 -1.30 -6.86
C SER A 25 -2.60 -1.31 -8.32
N MET A 26 -1.30 -1.51 -8.57
CA MET A 26 -0.75 -1.60 -9.93
C MET A 26 -1.23 -2.84 -10.67
N THR A 27 -1.32 -4.00 -10.00
CA THR A 27 -1.85 -5.22 -10.63
C THR A 27 -3.35 -5.09 -10.95
N LEU A 28 -4.14 -4.49 -10.05
CA LEU A 28 -5.55 -4.18 -10.31
C LEU A 28 -5.71 -3.18 -11.46
N TYR A 29 -4.87 -2.14 -11.52
CA TYR A 29 -4.90 -1.15 -12.60
C TYR A 29 -4.54 -1.80 -13.94
N ALA A 30 -3.43 -2.54 -14.00
CA ALA A 30 -3.02 -3.23 -15.22
C ALA A 30 -4.05 -4.28 -15.66
N GLY A 31 -4.60 -5.06 -14.73
CA GLY A 31 -5.67 -6.02 -15.01
C GLY A 31 -6.92 -5.34 -15.53
N GLY A 32 -7.31 -4.20 -14.95
CA GLY A 32 -8.42 -3.38 -15.43
C GLY A 32 -8.20 -2.88 -16.86
N GLU A 33 -7.05 -2.28 -17.15
CA GLU A 33 -6.69 -1.81 -18.49
C GLU A 33 -6.69 -2.95 -19.53
N VAL A 34 -6.19 -4.14 -19.16
CA VAL A 34 -6.24 -5.33 -20.02
C VAL A 34 -7.68 -5.76 -20.28
N LEU A 35 -8.53 -5.82 -19.26
CA LEU A 35 -9.96 -6.14 -19.42
C LEU A 35 -10.66 -5.10 -20.30
N PHE A 36 -10.39 -3.81 -20.13
CA PHE A 36 -10.96 -2.74 -20.96
C PHE A 36 -10.53 -2.85 -22.42
N LEU A 37 -9.29 -3.25 -22.68
CA LEU A 37 -8.81 -3.55 -24.03
C LEU A 37 -9.57 -4.73 -24.65
N PHE A 38 -9.66 -5.85 -23.93
CA PHE A 38 -10.28 -7.08 -24.44
C PHE A 38 -11.79 -6.96 -24.64
N PHE A 39 -12.50 -6.31 -23.71
CA PHE A 39 -13.96 -6.24 -23.75
C PHE A 39 -14.51 -5.02 -24.51
N LYS A 40 -13.77 -3.91 -24.53
CA LYS A 40 -14.29 -2.64 -25.04
C LYS A 40 -13.43 -2.03 -26.15
N GLY A 41 -12.29 -2.65 -26.49
CA GLY A 41 -11.38 -2.17 -27.54
C GLY A 41 -10.74 -0.82 -27.23
N ILE A 42 -10.78 -0.37 -25.97
CA ILE A 42 -10.20 0.92 -25.56
C ILE A 42 -8.69 0.72 -25.47
N PRO A 43 -7.88 1.56 -26.13
CA PRO A 43 -6.42 1.45 -26.06
C PRO A 43 -5.92 1.61 -24.62
N ILE A 44 -4.99 0.75 -24.21
CA ILE A 44 -4.32 0.85 -22.91
C ILE A 44 -3.72 2.25 -22.76
N ASN A 45 -4.05 2.93 -21.66
CA ASN A 45 -3.49 4.23 -21.34
C ASN A 45 -2.71 4.19 -20.01
N PHE A 46 -1.46 3.75 -20.06
CA PHE A 46 -0.51 3.91 -18.96
C PHE A 46 0.07 5.33 -18.95
N THR A 47 -0.73 6.32 -18.55
CA THR A 47 -0.23 7.68 -18.35
C THR A 47 0.52 7.79 -17.02
N MET A 48 1.68 8.48 -17.00
CA MET A 48 2.46 8.73 -15.77
C MET A 48 1.63 9.37 -14.65
N GLY A 49 0.66 10.22 -14.99
CA GLY A 49 -0.26 10.84 -14.04
C GLY A 49 -1.08 9.82 -13.23
N ASN A 50 -1.57 8.76 -13.87
CA ASN A 50 -2.36 7.73 -13.19
C ASN A 50 -1.47 6.93 -12.23
N ILE A 51 -0.26 6.56 -12.67
CA ILE A 51 0.74 5.86 -11.83
C ILE A 51 1.12 6.72 -10.63
N PHE A 52 1.31 8.03 -10.81
CA PHE A 52 1.60 8.97 -9.72
C PHE A 52 0.44 9.07 -8.72
N LEU A 53 -0.80 9.05 -9.22
CA LEU A 53 -2.01 9.07 -8.39
C LEU A 53 -2.12 7.78 -7.56
N LEU A 54 -1.87 6.61 -8.17
CA LEU A 54 -1.77 5.33 -7.46
C LEU A 54 -0.69 5.36 -6.38
N CYS A 55 0.46 5.98 -6.65
CA CYS A 55 1.55 6.11 -5.70
C CYS A 55 1.13 6.95 -4.47
N LYS A 56 0.44 8.08 -4.69
CA LYS A 56 -0.11 8.92 -3.60
C LYS A 56 -1.12 8.16 -2.74
N ILE A 57 -2.04 7.43 -3.37
CA ILE A 57 -3.05 6.62 -2.66
C ILE A 57 -2.38 5.51 -1.85
N SER A 58 -1.38 4.85 -2.43
CA SER A 58 -0.69 3.74 -1.76
C SER A 58 0.13 4.23 -0.56
N LEU A 59 0.75 5.41 -0.67
CA LEU A 59 1.44 6.05 0.45
C LEU A 59 0.47 6.43 1.58
N SER A 60 -0.68 7.03 1.26
CA SER A 60 -1.65 7.46 2.27
C SER A 60 -2.30 6.26 2.97
N VAL A 61 -2.82 5.30 2.20
CA VAL A 61 -3.51 4.11 2.73
C VAL A 61 -2.52 3.17 3.42
N GLY A 62 -1.34 2.94 2.84
CA GLY A 62 -0.32 2.08 3.44
C GLY A 62 0.24 2.63 4.74
N SER A 63 0.45 3.94 4.83
CA SER A 63 0.86 4.59 6.09
C SER A 63 -0.26 4.52 7.13
N PHE A 64 -1.52 4.71 6.74
CA PHE A 64 -2.66 4.62 7.64
C PHE A 64 -2.81 3.21 8.22
N VAL A 65 -2.86 2.18 7.36
CA VAL A 65 -2.98 0.77 7.77
C VAL A 65 -1.80 0.36 8.66
N GLY A 66 -0.58 0.71 8.26
CA GLY A 66 0.63 0.42 9.04
C GLY A 66 0.60 1.06 10.43
N SER A 67 0.11 2.30 10.54
CA SER A 67 -0.03 3.02 11.81
C SER A 67 -1.12 2.44 12.71
N VAL A 68 -2.29 2.12 12.14
CA VAL A 68 -3.42 1.53 12.88
C VAL A 68 -3.05 0.15 13.42
N MET A 69 -2.42 -0.71 12.61
CA MET A 69 -1.95 -2.03 13.08
C MET A 69 -0.90 -1.90 14.18
N TRP A 70 -0.04 -0.89 14.12
CA TRP A 70 0.92 -0.64 15.18
C TRP A 70 0.27 -0.22 16.50
N ILE A 71 -0.74 0.66 16.43
CA ILE A 71 -1.52 1.08 17.59
C ILE A 71 -2.25 -0.13 18.18
N ALA A 72 -2.88 -0.96 17.35
CA ALA A 72 -3.54 -2.19 17.79
C ALA A 72 -2.56 -3.17 18.48
N ARG A 73 -1.36 -3.36 17.92
CA ARG A 73 -0.31 -4.18 18.56
C ARG A 73 0.14 -3.59 19.90
N SER A 74 0.28 -2.27 19.98
CA SER A 74 0.67 -1.58 21.21
C SER A 74 -0.40 -1.67 22.29
N LEU A 75 -1.69 -1.61 21.92
CA LEU A 75 -2.82 -1.82 22.83
C LEU A 75 -2.88 -3.28 23.32
N LYS A 76 -2.70 -4.25 22.42
CA LYS A 76 -2.67 -5.68 22.77
C LYS A 76 -1.54 -6.04 23.74
N ILE A 77 -0.37 -5.41 23.60
CA ILE A 77 0.77 -5.60 24.53
C ILE A 77 0.49 -4.98 25.91
N LYS A 78 -0.38 -3.98 26.00
CA LYS A 78 -0.79 -3.35 27.27
C LYS A 78 -1.87 -4.13 28.03
N GLY A 79 -2.36 -5.26 27.52
CA GLY A 79 -3.27 -6.14 28.25
C GLY A 79 -4.70 -5.63 28.38
N PHE A 80 -5.19 -4.89 27.37
CA PHE A 80 -6.63 -4.68 27.16
C PHE A 80 -7.23 -5.83 26.37
#